data_AF-A0A2V8E6P5-F1
#
_entry.id   AF-A0A2V8E6P5-F1
#
_cell.length_a   1.000
_cell.length_b   1.000
_cell.length_c   1.000
_cell.angle_alpha   90.00
_cell.angle_beta   90.00
_cell.angle_gamma   90.00
#
_symmetry.space_group_name_H-M   'P 1'
#
loop_
_entity.id
_entity.type
_entity.pdbx_description
1 polymer ?
#
loop_
_entity_poly.entity_id
_entity_poly.type
_entity_poly.pdbx_seq_one_letter_code
_entity_poly.pdbx_strand_id
1 'polypeptide(L)'
;NVFGAATQGKNVEKKTVAETFLAGHGSPFVAQVSIANAPKLYRSILDGIEYRGTAFLQCFTSCQPEHGVADDMSLTQAQRVRDSRGAPEFVFNPRLGETYHEALDLKGNPSIDMDWYETKFKPSNEPYRYTVAHWCASEARFRNHLKKIKAEDAAKLIPLENMLVRITQQDVVYRRCLQRDHRSYVPDFGVFIKVQGGNGALEYRALSRQLVLFCVERRKAWRLLQSKAGIENREYKAQRSVLADVDAGKITKDELFARAEELLKERLKGSAPAPHKPVEPKPRPATIPPTVSAVPPPASQADHEQAAVTN
;
A
#
# COMPACT_ATOMS: atom_id res chain seq x y z
N ASN A 1 2.77 -19.42 13.04
CA ASN A 1 3.81 -18.71 12.26
C ASN A 1 4.80 -19.74 11.74
N VAL A 2 5.01 -19.87 10.43
CA VAL A 2 5.88 -20.92 9.80
C VAL A 2 7.37 -20.53 9.89
N PHE A 3 7.82 -20.10 11.06
CA PHE A 3 9.21 -19.71 11.30
C PHE A 3 9.94 -20.83 12.04
N GLY A 4 11.05 -21.32 11.51
CA GLY A 4 11.84 -22.39 12.11
C GLY A 4 13.06 -22.75 11.27
N ALA A 5 13.72 -23.86 11.60
CA ALA A 5 14.93 -24.31 10.89
C ALA A 5 14.73 -24.47 9.38
N ALA A 6 13.54 -24.92 8.96
CA ALA A 6 13.23 -25.19 7.56
C ALA A 6 12.82 -23.95 6.75
N THR A 7 12.32 -22.89 7.39
CA THR A 7 11.83 -21.68 6.68
C THR A 7 11.79 -20.46 7.59
N GLN A 8 12.11 -19.29 7.02
CA GLN A 8 12.07 -18.01 7.71
C GLN A 8 10.67 -17.37 7.65
N GLY A 9 9.59 -18.15 7.77
CA GLY A 9 8.21 -17.63 7.68
C GLY A 9 7.54 -17.86 6.32
N LYS A 10 6.56 -17.02 6.00
CA LYS A 10 5.73 -17.14 4.79
C LYS A 10 6.50 -16.65 3.57
N ASN A 11 6.68 -17.53 2.58
CA ASN A 11 7.43 -17.26 1.35
C ASN A 11 6.56 -16.88 0.14
N VAL A 12 5.24 -16.79 0.33
CA VAL A 12 4.30 -16.39 -0.74
C VAL A 12 3.84 -14.95 -0.51
N GLU A 13 3.69 -14.21 -1.61
CA GLU A 13 3.24 -12.81 -1.62
C GLU A 13 1.91 -12.68 -0.83
N LYS A 14 1.72 -11.54 -0.15
CA LYS A 14 0.43 -11.28 0.51
C LYS A 14 -0.62 -11.06 -0.58
N LYS A 15 -1.66 -11.90 -0.59
CA LYS A 15 -2.84 -11.70 -1.45
C LYS A 15 -3.57 -10.42 -1.02
N THR A 16 -3.66 -9.46 -1.93
CA THR A 16 -4.40 -8.20 -1.72
C THR A 16 -5.84 -8.38 -2.20
N VAL A 17 -6.71 -8.91 -1.32
CA VAL A 17 -8.08 -9.33 -1.67
C VAL A 17 -8.88 -8.20 -2.32
N ALA A 18 -8.90 -7.00 -1.72
CA ALA A 18 -9.57 -5.85 -2.33
C ALA A 18 -9.08 -5.56 -3.76
N GLU A 19 -7.78 -5.62 -4.03
CA GLU A 19 -7.24 -5.35 -5.37
C GLU A 19 -7.63 -6.40 -6.40
N THR A 20 -7.91 -7.64 -5.98
CA THR A 20 -8.39 -8.69 -6.89
C THR A 20 -9.79 -8.40 -7.44
N PHE A 21 -10.60 -7.64 -6.70
CA PHE A 21 -11.92 -7.20 -7.14
C PHE A 21 -11.89 -5.98 -8.06
N LEU A 22 -10.71 -5.43 -8.35
CA LEU A 22 -10.56 -4.35 -9.35
C LEU A 22 -10.70 -4.88 -10.79
N ALA A 23 -10.38 -6.15 -11.05
CA ALA A 23 -10.42 -6.75 -12.38
C ALA A 23 -11.64 -7.67 -12.50
N GLY A 24 -12.76 -7.16 -13.01
CA GLY A 24 -13.99 -7.94 -13.22
C GLY A 24 -15.00 -7.20 -14.11
N HIS A 25 -15.93 -7.94 -14.73
CA HIS A 25 -17.09 -7.36 -15.42
C HIS A 25 -18.16 -6.94 -14.40
N GLY A 26 -18.84 -5.81 -14.63
CA GLY A 26 -19.81 -5.26 -13.67
C GLY A 26 -19.18 -4.70 -12.38
N SER A 27 -17.93 -4.25 -12.47
CA SER A 27 -17.01 -3.99 -11.36
C SER A 27 -17.68 -3.46 -10.08
N PRO A 28 -17.47 -4.10 -8.91
CA PRO A 28 -18.04 -3.63 -7.66
C PRO A 28 -17.43 -2.27 -7.25
N PHE A 29 -18.12 -1.53 -6.39
CA PHE A 29 -17.46 -0.48 -5.60
C PHE A 29 -16.48 -1.17 -4.65
N VAL A 30 -15.20 -0.80 -4.69
CA VAL A 30 -14.17 -1.44 -3.86
C VAL A 30 -13.44 -0.38 -3.05
N ALA A 31 -13.31 -0.59 -1.74
CA ALA A 31 -12.49 0.29 -0.91
C ALA A 31 -11.55 -0.53 -0.01
N GLN A 32 -10.25 -0.24 -0.06
CA GLN A 32 -9.31 -0.60 0.99
C GLN A 32 -9.01 0.65 1.80
N VAL A 33 -9.40 0.66 3.07
CA VAL A 33 -9.39 1.86 3.93
C VAL A 33 -8.80 1.55 5.29
N SER A 34 -8.37 2.58 6.00
CA SER A 34 -7.80 2.48 7.34
C SER A 34 -8.69 3.18 8.36
N ILE A 35 -8.85 2.59 9.55
CA ILE A 35 -9.49 3.29 10.68
C ILE A 35 -8.75 4.58 11.09
N ALA A 36 -7.48 4.71 10.72
CA ALA A 36 -6.70 5.92 10.95
C ALA A 36 -7.12 7.11 10.04
N ASN A 37 -7.87 6.84 8.98
CA ASN A 37 -8.42 7.85 8.07
C ASN A 37 -9.95 7.85 8.16
N ALA A 38 -10.47 8.25 9.33
CA ALA A 38 -11.90 8.24 9.61
C ALA A 38 -12.76 8.95 8.53
N PRO A 39 -12.38 10.14 8.00
CA PRO A 39 -13.15 10.77 6.92
C PRO A 39 -13.27 9.90 5.67
N LYS A 40 -12.17 9.28 5.20
CA LYS A 40 -12.19 8.42 4.01
C LYS A 40 -12.93 7.11 4.27
N LEU A 41 -12.81 6.54 5.47
CA LEU A 41 -13.57 5.35 5.88
C LEU A 41 -15.07 5.61 5.82
N TYR A 42 -15.58 6.63 6.52
CA TYR A 42 -17.00 6.93 6.53
C TYR A 42 -17.53 7.30 5.15
N ARG A 43 -16.76 8.08 4.38
CA ARG A 43 -17.14 8.41 3.00
C ARG A 43 -17.26 7.15 2.14
N SER A 44 -16.33 6.21 2.25
CA SER A 44 -16.36 4.96 1.49
C SER A 44 -17.53 4.05 1.88
N ILE A 45 -17.91 4.03 3.16
CA ILE A 45 -19.10 3.30 3.64
C ILE A 45 -20.36 3.90 3.01
N LEU A 46 -20.52 5.24 3.07
CA LEU A 46 -21.68 5.90 2.51
C LEU A 46 -21.78 5.72 0.99
N ASP A 47 -20.66 5.89 0.26
CA ASP A 47 -20.62 5.70 -1.19
C ASP A 47 -20.86 4.25 -1.59
N GLY A 48 -20.38 3.29 -0.81
CA GLY A 48 -20.66 1.87 -1.01
C GLY A 48 -22.12 1.50 -0.78
N ILE A 49 -22.79 2.10 0.22
CA ILE A 49 -24.23 1.91 0.46
C ILE A 49 -25.08 2.55 -0.64
N GLU A 50 -24.68 3.73 -1.14
CA GLU A 50 -25.39 4.43 -2.23
C GLU A 50 -25.18 3.74 -3.59
N TYR A 51 -24.12 2.93 -3.73
CA TYR A 51 -23.83 2.21 -4.98
C TYR A 51 -24.90 1.16 -5.27
N ARG A 52 -25.59 1.30 -6.41
CA ARG A 52 -26.62 0.36 -6.89
C ARG A 52 -26.00 -0.89 -7.51
N GLY A 53 -25.14 -1.58 -6.75
CA GLY A 53 -24.43 -2.78 -7.14
C GLY A 53 -23.77 -3.43 -5.92
N THR A 54 -22.77 -4.29 -6.15
CA THR A 54 -22.02 -4.89 -5.04
C THR A 54 -20.93 -3.94 -4.56
N ALA A 55 -20.81 -3.78 -3.24
CA ALA A 55 -19.72 -3.07 -2.60
C ALA A 55 -18.85 -4.01 -1.76
N PHE A 56 -17.53 -3.89 -1.87
CA PHE A 56 -16.56 -4.61 -1.04
C PHE A 56 -15.66 -3.62 -0.30
N LEU A 57 -15.70 -3.66 1.03
CA LEU A 57 -14.90 -2.80 1.89
C LEU A 57 -13.94 -3.65 2.72
N GLN A 58 -12.65 -3.41 2.58
CA GLN A 58 -11.60 -4.00 3.38
C GLN A 58 -10.98 -2.93 4.27
N CYS A 59 -11.31 -2.95 5.56
CA CYS A 59 -10.74 -2.02 6.52
C CYS A 59 -9.62 -2.68 7.33
N PHE A 60 -8.44 -2.06 7.39
CA PHE A 60 -7.38 -2.54 8.26
C PHE A 60 -7.57 -2.02 9.70
N THR A 61 -7.48 -2.96 10.65
CA THR A 61 -7.26 -2.68 12.07
C THR A 61 -6.26 -3.69 12.63
N SER A 62 -5.54 -3.33 13.69
CA SER A 62 -4.66 -4.29 14.38
C SER A 62 -5.45 -5.18 15.34
N CYS A 63 -5.04 -6.43 15.49
CA CYS A 63 -5.45 -7.28 16.60
C CYS A 63 -4.34 -7.26 17.66
N GLN A 64 -4.62 -6.75 18.85
CA GLN A 64 -3.67 -6.50 19.93
C GLN A 64 -2.89 -7.77 20.32
N PRO A 65 -3.55 -8.87 20.75
CA PRO A 65 -2.85 -10.07 21.17
C PRO A 65 -2.06 -10.72 20.02
N GLU A 66 -2.68 -10.83 18.84
CA GLU A 66 -2.08 -11.54 17.70
C GLU A 66 -0.93 -10.77 17.04
N HIS A 67 -1.02 -9.44 16.98
CA HIS A 67 0.04 -8.61 16.44
C HIS A 67 1.12 -8.32 17.49
N GLY A 68 0.78 -8.48 18.79
CA GLY A 68 1.61 -8.15 19.92
C GLY A 68 1.92 -6.65 19.96
N VAL A 69 0.84 -5.85 20.01
CA VAL A 69 0.86 -4.39 20.16
C VAL A 69 0.04 -4.01 21.38
N ALA A 70 0.29 -2.84 21.96
CA ALA A 70 -0.47 -2.34 23.12
C ALA A 70 -1.94 -2.04 22.77
N ASP A 71 -2.80 -2.04 23.79
CA ASP A 71 -4.26 -1.97 23.62
C ASP A 71 -4.75 -0.67 22.97
N ASP A 72 -4.05 0.42 23.23
CA ASP A 72 -4.33 1.77 22.70
C ASP A 72 -3.76 2.01 21.29
N MET A 73 -3.04 1.04 20.71
CA MET A 73 -2.24 1.24 19.50
C MET A 73 -2.98 1.02 18.17
N SER A 74 -4.28 0.73 18.19
CA SER A 74 -5.07 0.42 16.98
C SER A 74 -4.95 1.47 15.87
N LEU A 75 -5.22 2.73 16.20
CA LEU A 75 -5.16 3.83 15.23
C LEU A 75 -3.73 4.05 14.73
N THR A 76 -2.76 4.03 15.63
CA THR A 76 -1.34 4.21 15.30
C THR A 76 -0.85 3.12 14.34
N GLN A 77 -1.20 1.86 14.58
CA GLN A 77 -0.79 0.76 13.72
C GLN A 77 -1.53 0.76 12.38
N ALA A 78 -2.81 1.16 12.37
CA ALA A 78 -3.56 1.33 11.14
C ALA A 78 -3.01 2.46 10.26
N GLN A 79 -2.45 3.52 10.86
CA GLN A 79 -1.72 4.55 10.11
C GLN A 79 -0.39 4.00 9.58
N ARG A 80 0.41 3.35 10.44
CA ARG A 80 1.73 2.82 10.06
C ARG A 80 1.64 1.81 8.93
N VAL A 81 0.65 0.92 8.92
CA VAL A 81 0.51 -0.07 7.84
C VAL A 81 0.17 0.58 6.50
N ARG A 82 -0.60 1.68 6.50
CA ARG A 82 -0.91 2.46 5.29
C ARG A 82 0.35 3.13 4.77
N ASP A 83 1.00 3.90 5.65
CA ASP A 83 2.14 4.74 5.29
C ASP A 83 3.35 3.91 4.85
N SER A 84 3.47 2.68 5.36
CA SER A 84 4.52 1.72 4.98
C SER A 84 4.21 0.86 3.76
N ARG A 85 3.10 1.12 3.07
CA ARG A 85 2.57 0.30 1.94
C ARG A 85 2.16 -1.13 2.31
N GLY A 86 2.07 -1.48 3.60
CA GLY A 86 1.57 -2.78 4.06
C GLY A 86 0.09 -3.04 3.69
N ALA A 87 -0.72 -1.99 3.73
CA ALA A 87 -2.11 -1.95 3.27
C ALA A 87 -2.45 -0.50 2.83
N PRO A 88 -1.95 -0.07 1.66
CA PRO A 88 -2.21 1.29 1.17
C PRO A 88 -3.69 1.50 0.89
N GLU A 89 -4.16 2.73 1.02
CA GLU A 89 -5.59 3.04 0.81
C GLU A 89 -5.91 3.14 -0.69
N PHE A 90 -7.09 2.68 -1.09
CA PHE A 90 -7.64 3.02 -2.40
C PHE A 90 -9.17 2.92 -2.38
N VAL A 91 -9.81 3.67 -3.26
CA VAL A 91 -11.24 3.54 -3.55
C VAL A 91 -11.41 3.43 -5.05
N PHE A 92 -12.04 2.36 -5.50
CA PHE A 92 -12.48 2.19 -6.87
C PHE A 92 -14.00 2.40 -6.92
N ASN A 93 -14.42 3.47 -7.56
CA ASN A 93 -15.82 3.82 -7.75
C ASN A 93 -16.16 3.81 -9.24
N PRO A 94 -16.84 2.75 -9.74
CA PRO A 94 -17.17 2.61 -11.16
C PRO A 94 -18.17 3.67 -11.67
N ARG A 95 -18.79 4.46 -10.79
CA ARG A 95 -19.66 5.59 -11.19
C ARG A 95 -18.88 6.80 -11.70
N LEU A 96 -17.57 6.85 -11.50
CA LEU A 96 -16.76 8.04 -11.80
C LEU A 96 -16.18 8.05 -13.23
N GLY A 97 -16.24 6.93 -13.95
CA GLY A 97 -15.76 6.82 -15.31
C GLY A 97 -15.61 5.37 -15.77
N GLU A 98 -15.19 5.20 -17.01
CA GLU A 98 -15.04 3.89 -17.66
C GLU A 98 -13.60 3.36 -17.58
N THR A 99 -12.65 4.21 -17.19
CA THR A 99 -11.23 3.84 -17.04
C THR A 99 -10.80 3.79 -15.58
N TYR A 100 -9.78 3.00 -15.27
CA TYR A 100 -9.19 2.98 -13.92
C TYR A 100 -8.63 4.34 -13.50
N HIS A 101 -8.09 5.13 -14.43
CA HIS A 101 -7.56 6.47 -14.13
C HIS A 101 -8.66 7.42 -13.61
N GLU A 102 -9.89 7.27 -14.08
CA GLU A 102 -11.03 8.06 -13.61
C GLU A 102 -11.66 7.49 -12.33
N ALA A 103 -11.73 6.16 -12.22
CA ALA A 103 -12.48 5.47 -11.19
C ALA A 103 -11.67 5.06 -9.94
N LEU A 104 -10.33 5.01 -10.02
CA LEU A 104 -9.45 4.55 -8.94
C LEU A 104 -8.74 5.71 -8.22
N ASP A 105 -9.21 6.03 -7.01
CA ASP A 105 -8.63 7.04 -6.13
C ASP A 105 -7.60 6.46 -5.15
N LEU A 106 -6.34 6.88 -5.29
CA LEU A 106 -5.24 6.55 -4.38
C LEU A 106 -4.91 7.68 -3.38
N LYS A 107 -5.69 8.77 -3.31
CA LYS A 107 -5.48 9.86 -2.34
C LYS A 107 -5.58 9.36 -0.90
N GLY A 108 -4.88 10.01 0.03
CA GLY A 108 -4.78 9.58 1.44
C GLY A 108 -3.52 8.76 1.74
N ASN A 109 -2.84 8.28 0.70
CA ASN A 109 -1.49 7.74 0.81
C ASN A 109 -0.46 8.88 0.71
N PRO A 110 0.54 8.95 1.61
CA PRO A 110 1.62 9.92 1.48
C PRO A 110 2.57 9.56 0.32
N SER A 111 3.30 10.55 -0.22
CA SER A 111 4.30 10.37 -1.30
C SER A 111 3.81 9.51 -2.46
N ILE A 112 2.67 9.89 -3.04
CA ILE A 112 1.88 9.04 -3.93
C ILE A 112 2.58 8.64 -5.24
N ASP A 113 3.56 9.42 -5.68
CA ASP A 113 4.38 9.24 -6.90
C ASP A 113 5.74 8.55 -6.62
N MET A 114 5.99 8.18 -5.36
CA MET A 114 7.23 7.54 -4.89
C MET A 114 6.94 6.12 -4.37
N ASP A 115 7.97 5.29 -4.17
CA ASP A 115 7.81 3.95 -3.61
C ASP A 115 7.39 4.01 -2.14
N TRP A 116 7.99 4.91 -1.38
CA TRP A 116 7.84 4.99 0.08
C TRP A 116 7.49 6.39 0.54
N TYR A 117 6.84 6.46 1.71
CA TYR A 117 6.65 7.70 2.44
C TYR A 117 8.00 8.22 2.95
N GLU A 118 8.30 9.50 2.73
CA GLU A 118 9.47 10.17 3.32
C GLU A 118 9.05 10.96 4.56
N THR A 119 9.69 10.66 5.70
CA THR A 119 9.43 11.32 6.98
C THR A 119 10.75 11.54 7.72
N LYS A 120 10.70 12.07 8.94
CA LYS A 120 11.91 12.42 9.69
C LYS A 120 11.95 11.74 11.05
N PHE A 121 13.14 11.33 11.47
CA PHE A 121 13.33 10.89 12.85
C PHE A 121 13.11 12.08 13.78
N LYS A 122 12.16 11.99 14.73
CA LYS A 122 11.81 13.13 15.60
C LYS A 122 13.01 13.78 16.34
N PRO A 123 14.01 13.02 16.87
CA PRO A 123 15.11 13.64 17.60
C PRO A 123 16.16 14.32 16.71
N SER A 124 16.49 13.71 15.56
CA SER A 124 17.59 14.21 14.69
C SER A 124 17.09 15.05 13.52
N ASN A 125 15.79 15.03 13.22
CA ASN A 125 15.20 15.59 12.02
C ASN A 125 15.79 15.02 10.71
N GLU A 126 16.53 13.90 10.79
CA GLU A 126 17.12 13.21 9.64
C GLU A 126 15.99 12.58 8.81
N PRO A 127 15.92 12.85 7.50
CA PRO A 127 14.92 12.25 6.62
C PRO A 127 15.20 10.76 6.42
N TYR A 128 14.15 9.96 6.39
CA TYR A 128 14.21 8.54 6.07
C TYR A 128 12.92 8.09 5.38
N ARG A 129 13.01 6.95 4.69
CA ARG A 129 11.88 6.33 4.01
C ARG A 129 11.19 5.33 4.93
N TYR A 130 9.92 5.56 5.19
CA TYR A 130 9.10 4.69 6.01
C TYR A 130 8.61 3.49 5.19
N THR A 131 9.42 2.42 5.20
CA THR A 131 9.11 1.15 4.51
C THR A 131 8.32 0.18 5.37
N VAL A 132 7.81 -0.91 4.78
CA VAL A 132 7.13 -1.99 5.51
C VAL A 132 7.97 -2.60 6.64
N ALA A 133 9.31 -2.59 6.52
CA ALA A 133 10.19 -3.06 7.59
C ALA A 133 10.08 -2.20 8.86
N HIS A 134 9.82 -0.90 8.72
CA HIS A 134 9.64 0.02 9.86
C HIS A 134 8.33 -0.25 10.60
N TRP A 135 7.24 -0.55 9.87
CA TRP A 135 6.00 -1.00 10.49
C TRP A 135 6.18 -2.37 11.16
N CYS A 136 6.84 -3.32 10.48
CA CYS A 136 7.15 -4.63 11.07
C CYS A 136 7.96 -4.51 12.37
N ALA A 137 8.85 -3.53 12.48
CA ALA A 137 9.61 -3.26 13.69
C ALA A 137 8.75 -2.85 14.90
N SER A 138 7.49 -2.49 14.67
CA SER A 138 6.55 -2.07 15.70
C SER A 138 5.52 -3.13 16.12
N GLU A 139 5.56 -4.34 15.55
CA GLU A 139 4.65 -5.43 15.89
C GLU A 139 5.42 -6.71 16.27
N ALA A 140 5.11 -7.29 17.45
CA ALA A 140 5.87 -8.44 17.97
C ALA A 140 5.77 -9.70 17.12
N ARG A 141 4.76 -9.81 16.24
CA ARG A 141 4.63 -10.93 15.29
C ARG A 141 5.79 -11.04 14.30
N PHE A 142 6.54 -9.96 14.07
CA PHE A 142 7.71 -9.94 13.18
C PHE A 142 9.05 -10.04 13.92
N ARG A 143 9.07 -10.20 15.25
CA ARG A 143 10.30 -10.14 16.07
C ARG A 143 11.43 -11.05 15.60
N ASN A 144 11.12 -12.23 15.05
CA ASN A 144 12.14 -13.17 14.56
C ASN A 144 12.86 -12.68 13.29
N HIS A 145 12.33 -11.67 12.61
CA HIS A 145 12.91 -11.07 11.42
C HIS A 145 13.80 -9.86 11.72
N LEU A 146 13.91 -9.47 12.98
CA LEU A 146 14.54 -8.22 13.43
C LEU A 146 15.50 -8.52 14.58
N LYS A 147 16.80 -8.28 14.37
CA LYS A 147 17.80 -8.35 15.44
C LYS A 147 18.24 -6.95 15.83
N LYS A 148 18.15 -6.62 17.12
CA LYS A 148 18.74 -5.37 17.64
C LYS A 148 20.26 -5.48 17.54
N ILE A 149 20.89 -4.46 16.96
CA ILE A 149 22.34 -4.39 16.78
C ILE A 149 22.85 -3.02 17.27
N LYS A 150 24.16 -2.91 17.49
CA LYS A 150 24.81 -1.64 17.81
C LYS A 150 25.13 -0.85 16.53
N ALA A 151 25.43 0.44 16.67
CA ALA A 151 25.73 1.30 15.53
C ALA A 151 27.00 0.85 14.79
N GLU A 152 28.00 0.35 15.51
CA GLU A 152 29.28 -0.11 14.95
C GLU A 152 29.11 -1.37 14.11
N ASP A 153 28.15 -2.23 14.47
CA ASP A 153 27.79 -3.41 13.68
C ASP A 153 26.92 -3.03 12.49
N ALA A 154 26.01 -2.07 12.65
CA ALA A 154 25.19 -1.56 11.55
C ALA A 154 26.05 -0.95 10.42
N ALA A 155 27.15 -0.28 10.76
CA ALA A 155 28.09 0.29 9.78
C ALA A 155 28.75 -0.76 8.85
N LYS A 156 28.76 -2.04 9.25
CA LYS A 156 29.28 -3.17 8.46
C LYS A 156 28.21 -3.81 7.57
N LEU A 157 26.95 -3.40 7.72
CA LEU A 157 25.80 -3.97 7.02
C LEU A 157 25.32 -3.04 5.90
N ILE A 158 24.50 -3.57 5.01
CA ILE A 158 23.94 -2.81 3.88
C ILE A 158 22.72 -2.02 4.36
N PRO A 159 22.65 -0.70 4.17
CA PRO A 159 21.42 0.06 4.41
C PRO A 159 20.27 -0.47 3.55
N LEU A 160 19.06 -0.60 4.10
CA LEU A 160 17.90 -1.11 3.36
C LEU A 160 17.66 -0.36 2.04
N GLU A 161 17.78 0.96 2.03
CA GLU A 161 17.54 1.78 0.83
C GLU A 161 18.52 1.44 -0.31
N ASN A 162 19.81 1.30 0.01
CA ASN A 162 20.82 0.83 -0.95
C ASN A 162 20.44 -0.56 -1.49
N MET A 163 20.07 -1.50 -0.61
CA MET A 163 19.67 -2.85 -1.04
C MET A 163 18.44 -2.82 -1.94
N LEU A 164 17.43 -1.99 -1.63
CA LEU A 164 16.20 -1.91 -2.40
C LEU A 164 16.44 -1.39 -3.83
N VAL A 165 17.41 -0.50 -4.06
CA VAL A 165 17.78 -0.07 -5.42
C VAL A 165 18.33 -1.23 -6.25
N ARG A 166 19.16 -2.10 -5.63
CA ARG A 166 19.87 -3.19 -6.30
C ARG A 166 18.99 -4.37 -6.72
N ILE A 167 17.84 -4.55 -6.07
CA ILE A 167 16.95 -5.71 -6.25
C ILE A 167 15.63 -5.33 -6.92
N THR A 168 15.16 -6.19 -7.81
CA THR A 168 13.82 -6.11 -8.42
C THR A 168 12.96 -7.30 -8.03
N GLN A 169 11.64 -7.24 -8.25
CA GLN A 169 10.79 -8.43 -8.05
C GLN A 169 11.21 -9.58 -8.98
N GLN A 170 11.66 -9.26 -10.20
CA GLN A 170 12.14 -10.25 -11.15
C GLN A 170 13.33 -11.03 -10.59
N ASP A 171 14.28 -10.34 -9.93
CA ASP A 171 15.40 -11.00 -9.27
C ASP A 171 14.97 -11.94 -8.13
N VAL A 172 13.86 -11.63 -7.46
CA VAL A 172 13.25 -12.52 -6.44
C VAL A 172 12.63 -13.75 -7.08
N VAL A 173 11.82 -13.57 -8.14
CA VAL A 173 11.16 -14.67 -8.87
C VAL A 173 12.18 -15.65 -9.44
N TYR A 174 13.24 -15.15 -10.06
CA TYR A 174 14.33 -15.97 -10.60
C TYR A 174 15.37 -16.38 -9.54
N ARG A 175 15.09 -16.15 -8.26
CA ARG A 175 15.94 -16.54 -7.11
C ARG A 175 17.38 -16.02 -7.16
N ARG A 176 17.63 -14.95 -7.92
CA ARG A 176 18.95 -14.30 -8.02
C ARG A 176 19.38 -13.66 -6.70
N CYS A 177 18.40 -13.31 -5.84
CA CYS A 177 18.67 -12.83 -4.48
C CYS A 177 19.39 -13.86 -3.58
N LEU A 178 19.49 -15.12 -3.98
CA LEU A 178 20.23 -16.19 -3.29
C LEU A 178 21.63 -16.42 -3.87
N GLN A 179 21.93 -15.88 -5.04
CA GLN A 179 23.22 -16.05 -5.73
C GLN A 179 24.21 -14.99 -5.22
N ARG A 180 25.27 -15.41 -4.54
CA ARG A 180 26.25 -14.51 -3.89
C ARG A 180 26.88 -13.51 -4.86
N ASP A 181 27.13 -13.94 -6.09
CA ASP A 181 27.80 -13.13 -7.10
C ASP A 181 26.85 -12.19 -7.86
N HIS A 182 25.54 -12.28 -7.65
CA HIS A 182 24.58 -11.39 -8.31
C HIS A 182 24.42 -10.07 -7.56
N ARG A 183 24.19 -8.95 -8.27
CA ARG A 183 24.02 -7.62 -7.66
C ARG A 183 22.90 -7.57 -6.59
N SER A 184 21.88 -8.40 -6.80
CA SER A 184 20.68 -8.47 -5.96
C SER A 184 20.80 -9.45 -4.80
N TYR A 185 21.97 -10.06 -4.56
CA TYR A 185 22.18 -10.95 -3.43
C TYR A 185 21.77 -10.27 -2.12
N VAL A 186 20.92 -10.95 -1.34
CA VAL A 186 20.50 -10.46 -0.02
C VAL A 186 21.13 -11.37 1.05
N PRO A 187 22.17 -10.90 1.78
CA PRO A 187 22.68 -11.63 2.92
C PRO A 187 21.62 -11.71 4.03
N ASP A 188 21.51 -12.87 4.67
CA ASP A 188 20.57 -13.02 5.79
C ASP A 188 21.09 -12.26 7.01
N PHE A 189 20.26 -11.37 7.58
CA PHE A 189 20.69 -10.42 8.62
C PHE A 189 21.87 -9.51 8.23
N GLY A 190 22.14 -9.37 6.92
CA GLY A 190 23.20 -8.47 6.41
C GLY A 190 22.69 -7.11 5.92
N VAL A 191 21.41 -6.84 6.08
CA VAL A 191 20.75 -5.56 5.74
C VAL A 191 20.19 -4.95 7.02
N PHE A 192 20.24 -3.63 7.18
CA PHE A 192 19.72 -2.97 8.38
C PHE A 192 18.82 -1.76 8.08
N ILE A 193 18.04 -1.38 9.11
CA ILE A 193 17.30 -0.11 9.18
C ILE A 193 17.59 0.59 10.49
N LYS A 194 17.37 1.91 10.49
CA LYS A 194 17.23 2.74 11.69
C LYS A 194 15.75 2.80 12.08
N VAL A 195 15.43 2.71 13.36
CA VAL A 195 14.06 2.86 13.88
C VAL A 195 14.05 3.80 15.08
N GLN A 196 12.89 4.39 15.35
CA GLN A 196 12.70 5.19 16.55
C GLN A 196 12.38 4.28 17.74
N GLY A 197 13.28 4.24 18.73
CA GLY A 197 13.10 3.49 19.98
C GLY A 197 12.13 4.18 20.95
N GLY A 198 11.81 3.47 22.05
CA GLY A 198 10.80 3.90 23.02
C GLY A 198 11.05 5.25 23.69
N ASN A 199 12.32 5.66 23.85
CA ASN A 199 12.71 6.94 24.45
C ASN A 199 13.07 8.00 23.40
N GLY A 200 12.65 7.79 22.15
CA GLY A 200 13.06 8.60 21.01
C GLY A 200 14.46 8.27 20.47
N ALA A 201 15.31 7.55 21.22
CA ALA A 201 16.64 7.16 20.76
C ALA A 201 16.60 6.37 19.43
N LEU A 202 17.58 6.62 18.56
CA LEU A 202 17.79 5.86 17.34
C LEU A 202 18.27 4.45 17.67
N GLU A 203 17.55 3.44 17.18
CA GLU A 203 17.94 2.04 17.28
C GLU A 203 18.21 1.43 15.91
N TYR A 204 19.10 0.46 15.86
CA TYR A 204 19.47 -0.24 14.63
C TYR A 204 18.93 -1.67 14.66
N ARG A 205 18.32 -2.08 13.55
CA ARG A 205 17.73 -3.42 13.39
C ARG A 205 18.30 -4.09 12.15
N ALA A 206 19.00 -5.21 12.32
CA ALA A 206 19.33 -6.11 11.23
C ALA A 206 18.08 -6.89 10.80
N LEU A 207 17.90 -7.04 9.50
CA LEU A 207 16.73 -7.63 8.87
C LEU A 207 17.05 -9.02 8.33
N SER A 208 16.22 -10.01 8.65
CA SER A 208 16.25 -11.29 7.93
C SER A 208 16.09 -11.06 6.42
N ARG A 209 16.62 -11.97 5.60
CA ARG A 209 16.43 -11.92 4.14
C ARG A 209 14.95 -11.80 3.79
N GLN A 210 14.09 -12.58 4.46
CA GLN A 210 12.66 -12.62 4.15
C GLN A 210 11.98 -11.26 4.34
N LEU A 211 12.39 -10.46 5.34
CA LEU A 211 11.82 -9.13 5.55
C LEU A 211 12.27 -8.11 4.49
N VAL A 212 13.49 -8.25 3.97
CA VAL A 212 13.94 -7.47 2.80
C VAL A 212 13.10 -7.82 1.58
N LEU A 213 12.86 -9.12 1.33
CA LEU A 213 12.02 -9.57 0.21
C LEU A 213 10.57 -9.08 0.35
N PHE A 214 10.05 -9.02 1.58
CA PHE A 214 8.73 -8.44 1.85
C PHE A 214 8.65 -6.96 1.45
N CYS A 215 9.73 -6.19 1.62
CA CYS A 215 9.80 -4.81 1.14
C CYS A 215 9.73 -4.73 -0.40
N VAL A 216 10.45 -5.62 -1.10
CA VAL A 216 10.42 -5.70 -2.57
C VAL A 216 9.01 -6.00 -3.08
N GLU A 217 8.34 -6.95 -2.42
CA GLU A 217 6.98 -7.37 -2.74
C GLU A 217 5.97 -6.24 -2.54
N ARG A 218 6.01 -5.56 -1.39
CA ARG A 218 5.14 -4.40 -1.10
C ARG A 218 5.35 -3.25 -2.08
N ARG A 219 6.60 -2.97 -2.44
CA ARG A 219 6.94 -1.95 -3.45
C ARG A 219 6.36 -2.31 -4.82
N LYS A 220 6.48 -3.58 -5.25
CA LYS A 220 5.88 -4.06 -6.50
C LYS A 220 4.36 -3.91 -6.48
N ALA A 221 3.70 -4.29 -5.39
CA ALA A 221 2.25 -4.14 -5.24
C ALA A 221 1.82 -2.67 -5.36
N TRP A 222 2.53 -1.76 -4.69
CA TRP A 222 2.29 -0.32 -4.77
C TRP A 222 2.46 0.23 -6.19
N ARG A 223 3.54 -0.13 -6.88
CA ARG A 223 3.79 0.26 -8.28
C ARG A 223 2.70 -0.23 -9.24
N LEU A 224 2.18 -1.44 -9.04
CA LEU A 224 1.05 -1.96 -9.83
C LEU A 224 -0.23 -1.15 -9.58
N LEU A 225 -0.49 -0.79 -8.32
CA LEU A 225 -1.65 0.02 -7.95
C LEU A 225 -1.55 1.43 -8.56
N GLN A 226 -0.38 2.08 -8.45
CA GLN A 226 -0.09 3.37 -9.10
C GLN A 226 -0.32 3.28 -10.62
N SER A 227 0.20 2.24 -11.26
CA SER A 227 0.02 2.03 -12.70
C SER A 227 -1.45 1.91 -13.11
N LYS A 228 -2.30 1.24 -12.33
CA LYS A 228 -3.75 1.18 -12.59
C LYS A 228 -4.39 2.57 -12.48
N ALA A 229 -3.96 3.36 -11.51
CA ALA A 229 -4.45 4.71 -11.30
C ALA A 229 -3.81 5.75 -12.25
N GLY A 230 -3.03 5.33 -13.25
CA GLY A 230 -2.33 6.25 -14.17
C GLY A 230 -1.23 7.10 -13.52
N ILE A 231 -0.80 6.75 -12.30
CA ILE A 231 0.28 7.46 -11.59
C ILE A 231 1.62 6.86 -11.97
N GLU A 232 2.50 7.72 -12.45
CA GLU A 232 3.86 7.33 -12.79
C GLU A 232 4.76 7.36 -11.54
N ASN A 233 5.36 6.21 -11.22
CA ASN A 233 6.30 6.12 -10.11
C ASN A 233 7.70 6.58 -10.56
N ARG A 234 8.16 7.69 -9.98
CA ARG A 234 9.45 8.32 -10.33
C ARG A 234 10.65 7.48 -9.92
N GLU A 235 10.55 6.81 -8.77
CA GLU A 235 11.62 5.95 -8.27
C GLU A 235 11.75 4.67 -9.08
N TYR A 236 10.64 4.15 -9.62
CA TYR A 236 10.68 3.03 -10.54
C TYR A 236 11.44 3.38 -11.81
N LYS A 237 11.16 4.53 -12.42
CA LYS A 237 11.90 5.04 -13.58
C LYS A 237 13.38 5.22 -13.27
N ALA A 238 13.69 5.90 -12.16
CA ALA A 238 15.06 6.13 -11.73
C ALA A 238 15.80 4.80 -11.48
N GLN A 239 15.19 3.86 -10.77
CA GLN A 239 15.78 2.55 -10.48
C GLN A 239 16.05 1.78 -11.77
N ARG A 240 15.09 1.72 -12.70
CA ARG A 240 15.30 1.07 -13.99
C ARG A 240 16.46 1.68 -14.76
N SER A 241 16.57 3.00 -14.74
CA SER A 241 17.65 3.71 -15.41
C SER A 241 19.02 3.39 -14.79
N VAL A 242 19.13 3.36 -13.46
CA VAL A 242 20.38 2.97 -12.76
C VAL A 242 20.75 1.53 -13.13
N LEU A 243 19.81 0.59 -13.04
CA LEU A 243 20.10 -0.82 -13.31
C LEU A 243 20.44 -1.07 -14.79
N ALA A 244 19.83 -0.34 -15.72
CA ALA A 244 20.19 -0.43 -17.14
C ALA A 244 21.64 0.02 -17.39
N ASP A 245 22.11 1.07 -16.71
CA ASP A 245 23.50 1.52 -16.83
C ASP A 245 24.49 0.57 -16.14
N VAL A 246 24.07 -0.16 -15.11
CA VAL A 246 24.85 -1.27 -14.53
C VAL A 246 24.96 -2.44 -15.51
N ASP A 247 23.83 -2.86 -16.10
CA ASP A 247 23.81 -3.96 -17.06
C ASP A 247 24.57 -3.62 -18.35
N ALA A 248 24.63 -2.33 -18.72
CA ALA A 248 25.45 -1.82 -19.83
C ALA A 248 26.93 -1.59 -19.47
N GLY A 249 27.34 -1.85 -18.22
CA GLY A 249 28.73 -1.68 -17.75
C GLY A 249 29.18 -0.23 -17.54
N LYS A 250 28.27 0.75 -17.61
CA LYS A 250 28.58 2.17 -17.34
C LYS A 250 28.72 2.48 -15.85
N ILE A 251 28.00 1.74 -15.01
CA ILE A 251 28.14 1.78 -13.56
C ILE A 251 28.70 0.43 -13.13
N THR A 252 29.83 0.45 -12.43
CA THR A 252 30.44 -0.80 -11.95
C THR A 252 29.62 -1.40 -10.81
N LYS A 253 29.76 -2.71 -10.58
CA LYS A 253 29.08 -3.38 -9.45
C LYS A 253 29.55 -2.84 -8.10
N ASP A 254 30.82 -2.51 -7.97
CA ASP A 254 31.40 -1.96 -6.73
C ASP A 254 30.86 -0.57 -6.44
N GLU A 255 30.76 0.28 -7.47
CA GLU A 255 30.12 1.58 -7.34
C GLU A 255 28.64 1.46 -6.95
N LEU A 256 27.89 0.58 -7.61
CA LEU A 256 26.49 0.32 -7.24
C LEU A 256 26.40 -0.13 -5.77
N PHE A 257 27.27 -1.02 -5.31
CA PHE A 257 27.23 -1.52 -3.95
C PHE A 257 27.54 -0.44 -2.92
N ALA A 258 28.51 0.43 -3.20
CA ALA A 258 28.87 1.54 -2.33
C ALA A 258 27.78 2.60 -2.23
N ARG A 259 27.17 3.01 -3.36
CA ARG A 259 26.36 4.24 -3.43
C ARG A 259 25.05 4.15 -4.22
N ALA A 260 24.42 2.98 -4.31
CA ALA A 260 23.15 2.80 -5.05
C ALA A 260 22.05 3.80 -4.67
N GLU A 261 21.91 4.13 -3.39
CA GLU A 261 20.91 5.10 -2.93
C GLU A 261 21.18 6.52 -3.47
N GLU A 262 22.44 6.93 -3.51
CA GLU A 262 22.86 8.23 -4.04
C GLU A 262 22.63 8.31 -5.55
N LEU A 263 23.00 7.25 -6.28
CA LEU A 263 22.73 7.13 -7.72
C LEU A 263 21.23 7.27 -8.02
N LEU A 264 20.36 6.67 -7.21
CA LEU A 264 18.92 6.83 -7.34
C LEU A 264 18.50 8.30 -7.12
N LYS A 265 19.00 8.95 -6.06
CA LYS A 265 18.72 10.35 -5.75
C LYS A 265 19.19 11.31 -6.85
N GLU A 266 20.36 11.06 -7.43
CA GLU A 266 20.89 11.82 -8.57
C GLU A 266 19.95 11.73 -9.78
N ARG A 267 19.48 10.52 -10.13
CA ARG A 267 18.49 10.33 -11.21
C ARG A 267 17.17 11.04 -10.93
N LEU A 268 16.70 11.01 -9.70
CA LEU A 268 15.47 11.70 -9.29
C LEU A 268 15.57 13.22 -9.43
N LYS A 269 16.73 13.81 -9.12
CA LYS A 269 17.01 15.24 -9.30
C LYS A 269 17.08 15.63 -10.78
N GLY A 270 17.71 14.78 -11.61
CA GLY A 270 17.79 15.00 -13.06
C GLY A 270 16.48 14.77 -13.83
N SER A 271 15.47 14.16 -13.21
CA SER A 271 14.20 13.76 -13.84
C SER A 271 13.01 14.62 -13.41
N ALA A 272 13.21 15.85 -12.92
CA ALA A 272 12.13 16.70 -12.40
C ALA A 272 10.94 16.82 -13.39
N PRO A 273 9.74 16.27 -13.07
CA PRO A 273 8.54 16.45 -13.87
C PRO A 273 7.76 17.70 -13.45
N ALA A 274 7.00 18.28 -14.39
CA ALA A 274 6.04 19.35 -14.15
C ALA A 274 4.97 18.94 -13.11
N PRO A 275 4.43 19.89 -12.32
CA PRO A 275 3.52 19.57 -11.23
C PRO A 275 2.23 18.90 -11.74
N HIS A 276 1.90 17.75 -11.17
CA HIS A 276 0.61 17.09 -11.35
C HIS A 276 -0.48 18.01 -10.79
N LYS A 277 -1.26 18.67 -11.66
CA LYS A 277 -2.52 19.30 -11.23
C LYS A 277 -3.49 18.19 -10.84
N PRO A 278 -4.06 18.20 -9.62
CA PRO A 278 -5.14 17.31 -9.29
C PRO A 278 -6.31 17.59 -10.23
N VAL A 279 -6.88 16.55 -10.84
CA VAL A 279 -8.22 16.66 -11.43
C VAL A 279 -9.17 16.93 -10.27
N GLU A 280 -9.82 18.09 -10.29
CA GLU A 280 -10.86 18.45 -9.33
C GLU A 280 -11.97 17.38 -9.37
N PRO A 281 -12.50 16.98 -8.21
CA PRO A 281 -13.63 16.06 -8.20
C PRO A 281 -14.78 16.70 -8.96
N LYS A 282 -15.25 16.03 -10.03
CA LYS A 282 -16.46 16.47 -10.74
C LYS A 282 -17.59 16.59 -9.70
N PRO A 283 -18.35 17.70 -9.69
CA PRO A 283 -19.48 17.85 -8.80
C PRO A 283 -20.46 16.70 -9.06
N ARG A 284 -21.03 16.18 -7.97
CA ARG A 284 -22.03 15.12 -7.99
C ARG A 284 -23.16 15.52 -8.95
N PRO A 285 -23.63 14.65 -9.86
CA PRO A 285 -24.90 14.87 -10.54
C PRO A 285 -25.98 15.06 -9.46
N ALA A 286 -26.76 16.15 -9.57
CA ALA A 286 -27.81 16.43 -8.61
C ALA A 286 -28.71 15.18 -8.45
N THR A 287 -28.96 14.79 -7.21
CA THR A 287 -29.96 13.79 -6.88
C THR A 287 -31.30 14.25 -7.44
N ILE A 288 -31.81 13.55 -8.45
CA ILE A 288 -33.18 13.74 -8.93
C ILE A 288 -34.08 13.40 -7.73
N PRO A 289 -34.89 14.36 -7.22
CA PRO A 289 -35.81 14.05 -6.14
C PRO A 289 -36.77 12.96 -6.64
N PRO A 290 -37.19 12.03 -5.75
CA PRO A 290 -38.15 11.01 -6.15
C PRO A 290 -39.40 11.71 -6.70
N THR A 291 -39.72 11.45 -7.96
CA THR A 291 -41.04 11.75 -8.50
C THR A 291 -42.04 10.94 -7.70
N VAL A 292 -42.73 11.60 -6.79
CA VAL A 292 -43.90 11.03 -6.12
C VAL A 292 -44.94 10.84 -7.21
N SER A 293 -45.03 9.63 -7.75
CA SER A 293 -46.17 9.25 -8.57
C SER A 293 -47.35 9.14 -7.62
N ALA A 294 -48.30 10.08 -7.74
CA ALA A 294 -49.51 10.07 -6.95
C ALA A 294 -50.26 8.76 -7.22
N VAL A 295 -50.43 7.95 -6.19
CA VAL A 295 -51.34 6.80 -6.21
C VAL A 295 -52.74 7.37 -6.41
N PRO A 296 -53.50 6.97 -7.47
CA PRO A 296 -54.86 7.42 -7.63
C PRO A 296 -55.74 6.86 -6.50
N PRO A 297 -56.74 7.62 -6.03
CA PRO A 297 -57.60 7.19 -4.94
C PRO A 297 -58.42 5.95 -5.36
N PRO A 298 -58.80 5.09 -4.40
CA PRO A 298 -59.62 3.93 -4.70
C PRO A 298 -60.99 4.37 -5.24
N ALA A 299 -61.45 3.67 -6.27
CA ALA A 299 -62.78 3.87 -6.85
C ALA A 299 -63.87 3.62 -5.79
N SER A 300 -64.80 4.55 -5.67
CA SER A 300 -66.00 4.40 -4.85
C SER A 300 -66.83 3.22 -5.35
N GLN A 301 -67.07 2.23 -4.50
CA GLN A 301 -68.14 1.27 -4.72
C GLN A 301 -69.48 2.01 -4.62
N ALA A 302 -70.17 2.11 -5.74
CA ALA A 302 -71.59 2.45 -5.81
C ALA A 302 -72.35 1.21 -6.28
N ASP A 303 -73.22 0.74 -5.41
CA ASP A 303 -74.50 0.07 -5.65
C ASP A 303 -74.63 -0.88 -6.84
N HIS A 304 -74.57 -2.18 -6.53
CA HIS A 304 -75.34 -3.18 -7.28
C HIS A 304 -76.42 -3.81 -6.37
N GLU A 305 -77.59 -3.22 -6.55
CA GLU A 305 -78.95 -3.72 -6.36
C GLU A 305 -79.08 -5.25 -6.27
N GLN A 306 -79.62 -5.71 -5.14
CA GLN A 306 -80.15 -7.06 -4.96
C GLN A 306 -81.46 -7.20 -5.75
N ALA A 307 -81.49 -8.11 -6.71
CA ALA A 307 -82.74 -8.65 -7.26
C ALA A 307 -82.56 -10.15 -7.55
N ALA A 308 -82.92 -10.98 -6.57
CA ALA A 308 -83.42 -12.35 -6.77
C ALA A 308 -83.73 -12.98 -5.41
N VAL A 309 -84.97 -12.92 -4.94
CA VAL A 309 -85.72 -14.05 -4.36
C VAL A 309 -87.21 -13.67 -4.36
N THR A 310 -87.98 -14.29 -5.25
CA THR A 310 -89.41 -14.53 -5.05
C THR A 310 -89.62 -16.03 -4.91
N ASN A 311 -90.14 -16.41 -3.76
CA ASN A 311 -91.19 -17.40 -3.62
C ASN A 311 -92.26 -16.75 -2.74
#